data_AF-A0A161MQR5-F1
#
_entry.id   AF-A0A161MQR5-F1
#
_cell.length_a   1.000
_cell.length_b   1.000
_cell.length_c   1.000
_cell.angle_alpha   90.00
_cell.angle_beta   90.00
_cell.angle_gamma   90.00
#
_symmetry.space_group_name_H-M   'P 1'
#
loop_
_entity.id
_entity.type
_entity.pdbx_description
1 polymer ?
#
loop_
_entity_poly.entity_id
_entity_poly.type
_entity_poly.pdbx_seq_one_letter_code
_entity_poly.pdbx_strand_id
1 'polypeptide(L)'
;MITMEVPCRDKSYQWLLQWITIRGARKTQHLSVETSFEQNESGHTKTKYDFIPSIGTHFFRYKGTWIKVERTREQQTLDLHMGIPWETVTLTSFGRDKQLYFNILEEARHMALAQTEGKTVMYTA
;
A
#
# COMPACT_ATOMS: atom_id res chain seq x y z
N MET A 1 6.67 -17.49 14.58
CA MET A 1 6.88 -16.35 13.68
C MET A 1 6.24 -16.73 12.38
N ILE A 2 5.38 -15.87 11.87
CA ILE A 2 4.69 -16.06 10.60
C ILE A 2 4.97 -14.84 9.73
N THR A 3 4.96 -15.07 8.42
CA THR A 3 5.24 -14.05 7.41
C THR A 3 4.17 -14.12 6.34
N MET A 4 3.78 -12.96 5.83
CA MET A 4 2.91 -12.82 4.67
C MET A 4 3.58 -11.86 3.70
N GLU A 5 3.71 -12.26 2.45
CA GLU A 5 4.21 -11.43 1.37
C GLU A 5 3.07 -11.02 0.43
N VAL A 6 3.11 -9.77 -0.04
CA VAL A 6 2.20 -9.25 -1.05
C VAL A 6 3.05 -8.62 -2.16
N PRO A 7 3.09 -9.23 -3.36
CA PRO A 7 3.83 -8.67 -4.49
C PRO A 7 3.08 -7.49 -5.12
N CYS A 8 3.80 -6.60 -5.81
CA CYS A 8 3.21 -5.43 -6.48
C CYS A 8 2.17 -5.76 -7.56
N ARG A 9 2.21 -6.98 -8.11
CA ARG A 9 1.21 -7.46 -9.09
C ARG A 9 -0.14 -7.82 -8.47
N ASP A 10 -0.20 -7.99 -7.15
CA ASP A 10 -1.46 -8.31 -6.46
C ASP A 10 -2.29 -7.04 -6.22
N LYS A 11 -3.62 -7.13 -6.39
CA LYS A 11 -4.53 -6.00 -6.17
C LYS A 11 -4.48 -5.47 -4.74
N SER A 12 -4.27 -6.35 -3.77
CA SER A 12 -4.21 -5.99 -2.36
C SER A 12 -2.98 -5.19 -1.99
N TYR A 13 -1.95 -5.11 -2.86
CA TYR A 13 -0.73 -4.34 -2.61
C TYR A 13 -1.04 -2.86 -2.32
N GLN A 14 -1.81 -2.21 -3.19
CA GLN A 14 -2.15 -0.80 -3.05
C GLN A 14 -3.05 -0.55 -1.83
N TRP A 15 -4.02 -1.42 -1.60
CA TRP A 15 -4.90 -1.34 -0.43
C TRP A 15 -4.10 -1.47 0.87
N LEU A 16 -3.16 -2.40 0.89
CA LEU A 16 -2.32 -2.64 2.04
C LEU A 16 -1.40 -1.45 2.33
N LEU A 17 -0.75 -0.87 1.31
CA LEU A 17 0.08 0.32 1.49
C LEU A 17 -0.70 1.48 2.06
N GLN A 18 -1.89 1.78 1.52
CA GLN A 18 -2.77 2.82 2.04
C GLN A 18 -3.17 2.55 3.49
N TRP A 19 -3.55 1.31 3.80
CA TRP A 19 -3.90 0.91 5.16
C TRP A 19 -2.71 1.07 6.12
N ILE A 20 -1.51 0.65 5.71
CA ILE A 20 -0.29 0.81 6.50
C ILE A 20 -0.03 2.30 6.74
N THR A 21 -0.11 3.16 5.74
CA THR A 21 0.04 4.61 5.89
C THR A 21 -0.93 5.20 6.93
N ILE A 22 -2.20 4.82 6.86
CA ILE A 22 -3.27 5.43 7.67
C ILE A 22 -3.34 4.82 9.08
N ARG A 23 -3.08 3.53 9.24
CA ARG A 23 -3.31 2.78 10.48
C ARG A 23 -2.03 2.27 11.14
N GLY A 24 -1.10 1.72 10.37
CA GLY A 24 0.09 1.07 10.91
C GLY A 24 1.22 2.05 11.22
N ALA A 25 1.62 2.82 10.22
CA ALA A 25 2.92 3.46 10.12
C ALA A 25 2.82 5.00 10.25
N ARG A 26 1.90 5.49 11.09
CA ARG A 26 1.69 6.95 11.29
C ARG A 26 2.94 7.72 11.74
N LYS A 27 3.95 7.03 12.28
CA LYS A 27 5.21 7.61 12.77
C LYS A 27 6.44 7.05 12.07
N THR A 28 6.31 6.62 10.82
CA THR A 28 7.48 6.17 10.04
C THR A 28 8.41 7.32 9.74
N GLN A 29 9.71 7.08 9.93
CA GLN A 29 10.75 8.07 9.68
C GLN A 29 11.14 8.13 8.20
N HIS A 30 10.92 7.04 7.45
CA HIS A 30 11.31 6.93 6.04
C HIS A 30 10.05 6.98 5.17
N LEU A 31 9.90 8.06 4.40
CA LEU A 31 8.72 8.34 3.61
C LEU A 31 9.07 8.39 2.11
N SER A 32 8.15 7.92 1.28
CA SER A 32 8.10 8.17 -0.16
C SER A 32 6.88 9.02 -0.48
N VAL A 33 6.91 9.70 -1.61
CA VAL A 33 5.82 10.59 -2.05
C VAL A 33 5.06 9.92 -3.18
N GLU A 34 3.74 9.84 -3.02
CA GLU A 34 2.80 9.56 -4.09
C GLU A 34 2.15 10.87 -4.51
N THR A 35 2.23 11.22 -5.79
CA THR A 35 1.64 12.45 -6.32
C THR A 35 0.48 12.08 -7.23
N SER A 36 -0.72 12.56 -6.90
CA SER A 36 -1.87 12.52 -7.80
C SER A 36 -1.97 13.85 -8.53
N PHE A 37 -1.97 13.77 -9.85
CA PHE A 37 -2.07 14.91 -10.76
C PHE A 37 -3.28 14.69 -11.66
N GLU A 38 -4.34 15.45 -11.42
CA GLU A 38 -5.56 15.43 -12.23
C GLU A 38 -5.63 16.76 -12.99
N GLN A 39 -5.57 16.69 -14.31
CA GLN A 39 -5.73 17.85 -15.19
C GLN A 39 -7.06 17.74 -15.92
N ASN A 40 -7.97 18.67 -15.66
CA ASN A 40 -9.23 18.76 -16.38
C ASN A 40 -9.03 19.37 -17.77
N GLU A 41 -9.93 19.05 -18.71
CA GLU A 41 -9.92 19.57 -20.08
C GLU A 41 -9.98 21.11 -20.14
N SER A 42 -10.58 21.76 -19.14
CA SER A 42 -10.63 23.22 -19.00
C SER A 42 -9.30 23.85 -18.54
N GLY A 43 -8.24 23.07 -18.37
CA GLY A 43 -6.92 23.55 -17.91
C GLY A 43 -6.76 23.69 -16.40
N HIS A 44 -7.80 23.35 -15.61
CA HIS A 44 -7.70 23.32 -14.16
C HIS A 44 -6.93 22.08 -13.70
N THR A 45 -5.84 22.32 -12.95
CA THR A 45 -5.00 21.27 -12.39
C THR A 45 -5.26 21.10 -10.91
N LYS A 46 -5.53 19.87 -10.47
CA LYS A 46 -5.61 19.47 -9.07
C LYS A 46 -4.46 18.54 -8.74
N THR A 47 -3.59 18.99 -7.84
CA THR A 47 -2.46 18.19 -7.36
C THR A 47 -2.63 17.84 -5.89
N LYS A 48 -2.31 16.60 -5.53
CA LYS A 48 -2.28 16.16 -4.14
C LYS A 48 -1.07 15.26 -3.90
N TYR A 49 -0.42 15.48 -2.76
CA TYR A 49 0.73 14.72 -2.31
C TYR A 49 0.33 13.87 -1.11
N ASP A 50 0.57 12.57 -1.21
CA ASP A 50 0.38 11.61 -0.13
C ASP A 50 1.74 11.01 0.27
N PHE A 51 1.99 10.90 1.57
CA PHE A 51 3.20 10.25 2.08
C PHE A 51 2.91 8.79 2.33
N ILE A 52 3.77 7.91 1.80
CA ILE A 52 3.69 6.46 2.02
C ILE A 52 5.00 5.96 2.64
N PRO A 53 5.02 4.82 3.35
CA PRO A 53 6.26 4.23 3.83
C PRO A 53 7.23 3.96 2.68
N SER A 54 8.46 4.45 2.84
CA SER A 54 9.53 4.20 1.87
C SER A 54 9.98 2.74 1.89
N ILE A 55 10.79 2.37 0.90
CA ILE A 55 11.53 1.11 0.92
C ILE A 55 12.33 0.96 2.22
N GLY A 56 12.40 -0.26 2.74
CA GLY A 56 13.05 -0.59 3.99
C GLY A 56 12.11 -1.21 5.01
N THR A 57 12.54 -1.21 6.28
CA THR A 57 11.83 -1.84 7.39
C THR A 57 11.13 -0.82 8.26
N HIS A 58 9.88 -1.12 8.61
CA HIS A 58 9.04 -0.34 9.53
C HIS A 58 8.42 -1.25 10.58
N PHE A 59 8.03 -0.69 11.72
CA PHE A 59 7.38 -1.45 12.79
C PHE A 59 6.10 -0.75 13.22
N PHE A 60 5.07 -1.55 13.46
CA PHE A 60 3.83 -1.06 14.05
C PHE A 60 3.20 -2.11 14.96
N ARG A 61 2.22 -1.68 15.76
CA ARG A 61 1.48 -2.56 16.67
C ARG A 61 0.04 -2.67 16.20
N TYR A 62 -0.45 -3.90 16.04
CA TYR A 62 -1.83 -4.18 15.66
C TYR A 62 -2.41 -5.25 16.58
N LYS A 63 -3.57 -4.94 17.18
CA LYS A 63 -4.26 -5.80 18.17
C LYS A 63 -3.33 -6.35 19.28
N GLY A 64 -2.37 -5.54 19.73
CA GLY A 64 -1.41 -5.91 20.77
C GLY A 64 -0.16 -6.63 20.28
N THR A 65 -0.09 -7.01 19.00
CA THR A 65 1.04 -7.72 18.40
C THR A 65 1.94 -6.76 17.63
N TRP A 66 3.25 -6.88 17.81
CA TRP A 66 4.24 -6.18 16.98
C TRP A 66 4.36 -6.84 15.61
N ILE A 67 4.27 -6.00 14.57
CA ILE A 67 4.41 -6.40 13.18
C ILE A 67 5.54 -5.60 12.55
N LYS A 68 6.51 -6.32 11.99
CA LYS A 68 7.55 -5.76 11.10
C LYS A 68 6.99 -5.73 9.68
N VAL A 69 7.03 -4.57 9.03
CA VAL A 69 6.78 -4.39 7.61
C VAL A 69 8.12 -4.21 6.93
N GLU A 70 8.32 -4.89 5.81
CA GLU A 70 9.50 -4.71 4.99
C GLU A 70 9.06 -4.51 3.55
N ARG A 71 9.35 -3.34 2.98
CA ARG A 71 9.12 -3.05 1.56
C ARG A 71 10.45 -3.15 0.83
N THR A 72 10.56 -4.13 -0.06
CA THR A 72 11.76 -4.36 -0.88
C THR A 72 11.48 -4.06 -2.34
N ARG A 73 12.52 -3.63 -3.04
CA ARG A 73 12.53 -3.40 -4.48
C ARG A 73 13.66 -4.24 -5.07
N GLU A 74 13.33 -5.12 -6.01
CA GLU A 74 14.36 -5.89 -6.71
C GLU A 74 15.12 -4.97 -7.67
N GLN A 75 16.45 -4.97 -7.57
CA GLN A 75 17.32 -4.17 -8.44
C GLN A 75 17.73 -4.89 -9.73
N GLN A 76 17.60 -6.23 -9.78
CA GLN A 76 18.16 -7.05 -10.86
C GLN A 76 17.15 -7.46 -11.95
N THR A 77 15.84 -7.30 -11.69
CA THR A 77 14.76 -7.67 -12.60
C THR A 77 14.07 -6.42 -13.13
N LEU A 78 14.74 -5.73 -14.05
CA LEU A 78 14.03 -4.81 -14.94
C LEU A 78 13.19 -5.67 -15.88
N ASP A 79 11.90 -5.83 -15.55
CA ASP A 79 10.95 -6.46 -16.45
C ASP A 79 10.95 -5.66 -17.76
N LEU A 80 11.58 -6.24 -18.80
CA LEU A 80 11.93 -5.59 -20.08
C LEU A 80 10.73 -5.00 -20.83
N HIS A 81 9.50 -5.27 -20.37
CA HIS A 81 8.26 -4.76 -20.95
C HIS A 81 7.62 -3.59 -20.20
N MET A 82 7.90 -3.38 -18.90
CA MET A 82 7.05 -2.51 -18.08
C MET A 82 7.80 -1.38 -17.36
N GLY A 83 9.14 -1.40 -17.31
CA GLY A 83 9.96 -0.30 -16.78
C GLY A 83 9.76 0.04 -15.28
N ILE A 84 8.80 -0.62 -14.62
CA ILE A 84 8.50 -0.48 -13.21
C ILE A 84 9.25 -1.60 -12.47
N PRO A 85 10.07 -1.26 -11.46
CA PRO A 85 10.80 -2.24 -10.68
C PRO A 85 9.84 -3.16 -9.91
N TRP A 86 10.21 -4.43 -9.75
CA TRP A 86 9.43 -5.34 -8.91
C TRP A 86 9.52 -4.91 -7.44
N GLU A 87 8.38 -4.77 -6.79
CA GLU A 87 8.30 -4.43 -5.37
C GLU A 87 7.47 -5.45 -4.60
N THR A 88 7.87 -5.72 -3.36
CA THR A 88 7.18 -6.66 -2.47
C THR A 88 7.05 -6.04 -1.09
N VAL A 89 5.91 -6.26 -0.44
CA VAL A 89 5.69 -5.91 0.97
C VAL A 89 5.56 -7.18 1.80
N THR A 90 6.43 -7.32 2.79
CA THR A 90 6.47 -8.47 3.70
C THR A 90 6.07 -8.06 5.11
N LEU A 91 5.02 -8.67 5.63
CA LEU A 91 4.52 -8.49 6.98
C LEU A 91 4.93 -9.66 7.85
N THR A 92 5.58 -9.37 8.96
CA THR A 92 6.14 -10.38 9.86
C THR A 92 5.66 -10.14 11.28
N SER A 93 5.05 -11.15 11.89
CA SER A 93 4.52 -11.05 13.26
C SER A 93 4.97 -12.23 14.12
N PHE A 94 4.97 -12.00 15.44
CA PHE A 94 5.17 -13.06 16.42
C PHE A 94 3.86 -13.82 16.65
N GLY A 95 3.97 -15.15 16.76
CA GLY A 95 2.83 -16.05 16.91
C GLY A 95 2.68 -17.04 15.74
N ARG A 96 1.48 -17.64 15.68
CA ARG A 96 1.04 -18.62 14.66
C ARG A 96 -0.32 -18.28 14.05
N ASP A 97 -0.95 -17.19 14.51
CA ASP A 97 -2.30 -16.84 14.10
C ASP A 97 -2.32 -16.11 12.74
N LYS A 98 -2.78 -16.81 11.70
CA LYS A 98 -2.94 -16.26 10.36
C LYS A 98 -4.15 -15.31 10.27
N GLN A 99 -5.12 -15.41 11.17
CA GLN A 99 -6.31 -14.54 11.18
C GLN A 99 -5.93 -13.07 11.35
N LEU A 100 -4.81 -12.80 12.01
CA LEU A 100 -4.23 -11.46 12.11
C LEU A 100 -4.07 -10.80 10.73
N TYR A 101 -3.52 -11.55 9.76
CA TYR A 101 -3.28 -11.03 8.41
C TYR A 101 -4.56 -10.91 7.59
N PHE A 102 -5.47 -11.88 7.69
CA PHE A 102 -6.79 -11.78 7.05
C PHE A 102 -7.54 -10.53 7.50
N ASN A 103 -7.53 -10.24 8.81
CA ASN A 103 -8.14 -9.03 9.34
C ASN A 103 -7.53 -7.74 8.77
N ILE A 104 -6.19 -7.69 8.66
CA ILE A 104 -5.50 -6.52 8.08
C ILE A 104 -5.90 -6.34 6.61
N LEU A 105 -5.93 -7.42 5.82
CA LEU A 105 -6.31 -7.38 4.41
C LEU A 105 -7.78 -6.97 4.22
N GLU A 106 -8.69 -7.47 5.06
CA GLU A 106 -10.09 -7.05 5.01
C GLU A 106 -10.27 -5.58 5.39
N GLU A 107 -9.62 -5.10 6.45
CA GLU A 107 -9.65 -3.68 6.80
C GLU A 107 -9.08 -2.81 5.67
N ALA A 108 -8.02 -3.25 5.01
CA ALA A 108 -7.43 -2.57 3.87
C ALA A 108 -8.38 -2.51 2.67
N ARG A 109 -9.04 -3.64 2.35
CA ARG A 109 -10.05 -3.72 1.29
C ARG A 109 -11.22 -2.78 1.56
N HIS A 110 -11.78 -2.83 2.77
CA HIS A 110 -12.88 -1.94 3.17
C HIS A 110 -12.49 -0.46 3.08
N MET A 111 -11.26 -0.11 3.48
CA MET A 111 -10.74 1.25 3.37
C MET A 111 -10.63 1.72 1.92
N ALA A 112 -10.09 0.87 1.03
CA ALA A 112 -9.95 1.21 -0.38
C ALA A 112 -11.30 1.35 -1.09
N LEU A 113 -12.27 0.49 -0.76
CA LEU A 113 -13.63 0.59 -1.30
C LEU A 113 -14.35 1.86 -0.84
N ALA A 114 -14.25 2.22 0.44
CA ALA A 114 -14.84 3.45 0.96
C ALA A 114 -14.28 4.71 0.29
N GLN A 115 -13.01 4.70 -0.14
CA GLN A 115 -12.44 5.82 -0.93
C GLN A 115 -12.96 5.86 -2.38
N THR A 116 -13.40 4.71 -2.91
CA THR A 116 -13.84 4.57 -4.31
C THR A 116 -15.34 4.82 -4.48
N GLU A 117 -16.15 4.59 -3.44
CA GLU A 117 -17.63 4.72 -3.45
C GLU A 117 -18.16 6.11 -3.90
N GLY A 118 -17.34 7.15 -3.93
CA GLY A 118 -17.72 8.49 -4.42
C GLY A 118 -17.46 8.77 -5.90
N LYS A 119 -16.90 7.83 -6.69
CA LYS A 119 -16.54 8.05 -8.10
C LYS A 119 -17.59 7.42 -9.03
N THR A 120 -18.45 8.23 -9.64
CA THR A 120 -19.38 7.77 -10.69
C THR A 120 -18.62 7.62 -12.01
N VAL A 121 -18.64 6.44 -12.62
CA VAL A 121 -18.06 6.19 -13.94
C VAL A 121 -19.07 6.66 -15.00
N MET A 122 -18.79 7.79 -15.66
CA MET A 122 -19.57 8.23 -16.82
C MET A 122 -19.08 7.47 -18.05
N TYR A 123 -19.97 6.68 -18.67
CA TYR A 123 -19.74 6.10 -19.99
C TYR A 123 -20.30 7.06 -21.05
N THR A 124 -19.44 7.57 -21.93
CA THR A 124 -19.86 8.26 -23.15
C THR A 124 -19.81 7.28 -24.31
N ALA A 125 -20.93 7.13 -25.03
CA ALA A 125 -21.09 6.29 -26.21
C ALA A 125 -20.50 6.93 -27.48
#